data_AF-B1YD53-F1
#
_entry.id   AF-B1YD53-F1
#
_cell.length_a   1.000
_cell.length_b   1.000
_cell.length_c   1.000
_cell.angle_alpha   90.00
_cell.angle_beta   90.00
_cell.angle_gamma   90.00
#
_symmetry.space_group_name_H-M   'P 1'
#
loop_
_entity.id
_entity.type
_entity.pdbx_description
1 polymer ?
#
loop_
_entity_poly.entity_id
_entity_poly.type
_entity_poly.pdbx_seq_one_letter_code
_entity_poly.pdbx_strand_id
1 'polypeptide(L)'
;MDIFQYVKALSAFDGYVDYRVGKNYEIVIADMSKEFLEEICNELRKYGVSCGVYASRRDRAFRLRIYGKESVDRILNSSLAPEVLIAAAIDAEGNVKKYRNQPFRTRIVVKSDMARRIEDALTALSIRYVKITRKGGRYTEIVVSGKEENQKLYRVVKIRHPQKLQVVGHYLNL
;
A
#
# COMPACT_ATOMS: atom_id res chain seq x y z
N MET A 1 3.03 -0.80 -13.38
CA MET A 1 2.45 -1.59 -12.26
C MET A 1 1.01 -1.88 -12.61
N ASP A 2 0.54 -3.11 -12.42
CA ASP A 2 -0.85 -3.49 -12.68
C ASP A 2 -1.75 -2.96 -11.54
N ILE A 3 -2.78 -2.18 -11.90
CA ILE A 3 -3.70 -1.55 -10.94
C ILE A 3 -4.51 -2.58 -10.15
N PHE A 4 -4.85 -3.73 -10.74
CA PHE A 4 -5.63 -4.77 -10.07
C PHE A 4 -4.82 -5.42 -8.95
N GLN A 5 -3.54 -5.69 -9.22
CA GLN A 5 -2.61 -6.21 -8.22
C GLN A 5 -2.40 -5.19 -7.09
N TYR A 6 -2.24 -3.92 -7.45
CA TYR A 6 -2.02 -2.85 -6.49
C TYR A 6 -3.23 -2.66 -5.58
N VAL A 7 -4.44 -2.62 -6.13
CA VAL A 7 -5.68 -2.51 -5.35
C VAL A 7 -5.91 -3.75 -4.47
N LYS A 8 -5.63 -4.96 -4.99
CA LYS A 8 -5.65 -6.20 -4.19
C LYS A 8 -4.74 -6.06 -2.98
N ALA A 9 -3.49 -5.66 -3.20
CA ALA A 9 -2.52 -5.48 -2.12
C ALA A 9 -2.96 -4.40 -1.13
N LEU A 10 -3.37 -3.22 -1.61
CA LEU A 10 -3.78 -2.10 -0.78
C LEU A 10 -5.02 -2.45 0.08
N SER A 11 -5.97 -3.20 -0.48
CA SER A 11 -7.15 -3.67 0.25
C SER A 11 -6.82 -4.61 1.41
N ALA A 12 -5.65 -5.27 1.41
CA ALA A 12 -5.20 -6.13 2.49
C ALA A 12 -4.61 -5.35 3.67
N PHE A 13 -4.27 -4.07 3.49
CA PHE A 13 -3.75 -3.17 4.53
C PHE A 13 -4.84 -2.23 5.05
N ASP A 14 -5.31 -1.30 4.21
CA ASP A 14 -6.22 -0.21 4.59
C ASP A 14 -7.66 -0.41 4.08
N GLY A 15 -8.01 -1.66 3.74
CA GLY A 15 -9.30 -1.99 3.17
C GLY A 15 -10.00 -3.19 3.79
N TYR A 16 -11.16 -3.47 3.22
CA TYR A 16 -11.89 -4.70 3.44
C TYR A 16 -12.66 -5.08 2.17
N VAL A 17 -13.05 -6.35 2.11
CA VAL A 17 -13.82 -6.92 1.00
C VAL A 17 -15.18 -7.36 1.56
N ASP A 18 -16.26 -6.84 0.98
CA ASP A 18 -17.62 -7.32 1.21
C ASP A 18 -18.05 -8.16 0.00
N TYR A 19 -17.87 -9.48 0.14
CA TYR A 19 -18.22 -10.46 -0.89
C TYR A 19 -19.40 -11.32 -0.42
N ARG A 20 -20.61 -10.93 -0.79
CA ARG A 20 -21.85 -11.63 -0.44
C ARG A 20 -22.67 -11.92 -1.69
N VAL A 21 -22.76 -13.21 -2.04
CA VAL A 21 -23.50 -13.68 -3.21
C VAL A 21 -24.95 -13.20 -3.18
N GLY A 22 -25.40 -12.56 -4.25
CA GLY A 22 -26.76 -12.00 -4.38
C GLY A 22 -27.04 -10.77 -3.52
N LYS A 23 -26.04 -10.21 -2.82
CA LYS A 23 -26.18 -8.99 -2.00
C LYS A 23 -25.21 -7.90 -2.47
N ASN A 24 -23.93 -8.04 -2.13
CA ASN A 24 -22.91 -7.02 -2.34
C ASN A 24 -21.63 -7.65 -2.86
N TYR A 25 -21.01 -6.98 -3.83
CA TYR A 25 -19.66 -7.27 -4.30
C TYR A 25 -18.90 -5.96 -4.28
N GLU A 26 -18.12 -5.77 -3.22
CA GLU A 26 -17.47 -4.51 -2.98
C GLU A 26 -16.08 -4.67 -2.35
N ILE A 27 -15.15 -3.83 -2.78
CA ILE A 27 -13.89 -3.55 -2.08
C ILE A 27 -13.94 -2.10 -1.60
N VAL A 28 -13.63 -1.89 -0.32
CA VAL A 28 -13.51 -0.56 0.27
C VAL A 28 -12.10 -0.35 0.77
N ILE A 29 -11.49 0.77 0.41
CA ILE A 29 -10.16 1.20 0.87
C ILE A 29 -10.31 2.60 1.47
N ALA A 30 -9.76 2.83 2.66
CA ALA A 30 -9.84 4.11 3.34
C ALA A 30 -8.47 4.80 3.37
N ASP A 31 -8.46 6.13 3.17
CA ASP A 31 -7.25 6.94 3.30
C ASP A 31 -7.63 8.40 3.65
N MET A 32 -6.71 9.14 4.25
CA MET A 32 -6.87 10.57 4.53
C MET A 32 -6.69 11.44 3.27
N SER A 33 -5.97 10.93 2.26
CA SER A 33 -5.69 11.60 1.00
C SER A 33 -6.77 11.28 -0.04
N LYS A 34 -7.67 12.25 -0.28
CA LYS A 34 -8.68 12.15 -1.35
C LYS A 34 -8.03 11.98 -2.73
N GLU A 35 -7.00 12.77 -3.01
CA GLU A 35 -6.29 12.78 -4.29
C GLU A 35 -5.71 11.40 -4.62
N PHE A 36 -5.08 10.75 -3.64
CA PHE A 36 -4.54 9.40 -3.78
C PHE A 36 -5.62 8.38 -4.20
N LEU A 37 -6.76 8.41 -3.52
CA LEU A 37 -7.88 7.50 -3.84
C LEU A 37 -8.54 7.84 -5.19
N GLU A 38 -8.61 9.12 -5.56
CA GLU A 38 -9.16 9.57 -6.84
C GLU A 38 -8.27 9.13 -8.01
N GLU A 39 -6.94 9.19 -7.86
CA GLU A 39 -6.00 8.68 -8.86
C GLU A 39 -6.23 7.18 -9.13
N ILE A 40 -6.32 6.38 -8.07
CA ILE A 40 -6.60 4.94 -8.17
C ILE A 40 -7.96 4.70 -8.87
N CYS A 41 -9.01 5.42 -8.48
CA CYS A 41 -10.33 5.23 -9.10
C CYS A 41 -10.33 5.65 -10.57
N ASN A 42 -9.66 6.74 -10.93
CA ASN A 42 -9.54 7.18 -12.31
C ASN A 42 -8.79 6.16 -13.16
N GLU A 43 -7.76 5.51 -12.63
CA GLU A 43 -7.06 4.44 -13.33
C GLU A 43 -7.94 3.19 -13.50
N LEU A 44 -8.65 2.77 -12.46
CA LEU A 44 -9.61 1.66 -12.52
C LEU A 44 -10.70 1.88 -13.58
N ARG A 45 -11.23 3.10 -13.69
CA ARG A 45 -12.25 3.47 -14.68
C ARG A 45 -11.76 3.32 -16.12
N LYS A 46 -10.46 3.48 -16.39
CA LYS A 46 -9.88 3.21 -17.72
C LYS A 46 -10.05 1.74 -18.15
N TYR A 47 -10.27 0.84 -17.19
CA TYR A 47 -10.52 -0.58 -17.42
C TYR A 47 -12.00 -0.96 -17.25
N GLY A 48 -12.92 0.01 -17.25
CA GLY A 48 -14.36 -0.22 -17.11
C GLY A 48 -14.82 -0.58 -15.71
N VAL A 49 -13.98 -0.39 -14.68
CA VAL A 49 -14.35 -0.70 -13.29
C VAL A 49 -15.24 0.40 -12.72
N SER A 50 -16.37 0.00 -12.13
CA SER A 50 -17.25 0.90 -11.39
C SER A 50 -16.66 1.21 -10.01
N CYS A 51 -16.28 2.47 -9.78
CA CYS A 51 -15.78 2.95 -8.50
C CYS A 51 -16.14 4.41 -8.22
N GLY A 52 -16.07 4.80 -6.95
CA GLY A 52 -16.19 6.19 -6.50
C GLY A 52 -15.43 6.45 -5.22
N VAL A 53 -15.08 7.72 -4.98
CA VAL A 53 -14.43 8.19 -3.75
C VAL A 53 -15.41 9.03 -2.96
N TYR A 54 -15.64 8.66 -1.70
CA TYR A 54 -16.64 9.28 -0.85
C TYR A 54 -16.05 9.70 0.49
N ALA A 55 -16.45 10.87 0.99
CA ALA A 55 -16.04 11.32 2.32
C ALA A 55 -16.82 10.54 3.41
N SER A 56 -16.12 10.00 4.40
CA SER A 56 -16.71 9.45 5.63
C SER A 56 -16.69 10.52 6.72
N ARG A 57 -17.85 11.11 7.04
CA ARG A 57 -17.96 12.13 8.10
C ARG A 57 -17.55 11.59 9.47
N ARG A 58 -17.73 10.30 9.72
CA ARG A 58 -17.44 9.65 11.02
C ARG A 58 -15.94 9.62 11.32
N ASP A 59 -15.13 9.32 10.31
CA ASP A 59 -13.72 8.99 10.51
C ASP A 59 -12.78 10.09 9.98
N ARG A 60 -13.35 11.19 9.44
CA ARG A 60 -12.62 12.27 8.75
C ARG A 60 -11.68 11.77 7.64
N ALA A 61 -12.01 10.63 7.03
CA ALA A 61 -11.27 9.99 5.97
C ALA A 61 -12.10 9.90 4.69
N PHE A 62 -11.44 9.58 3.58
CA PHE A 62 -12.07 9.25 2.31
C PHE A 62 -12.09 7.74 2.11
N ARG A 63 -13.07 7.27 1.34
CA ARG A 63 -13.24 5.86 1.03
C ARG A 63 -13.37 5.67 -0.47
N LEU A 64 -12.44 4.95 -1.05
CA LEU A 64 -12.58 4.37 -2.38
C LEU A 64 -13.48 3.14 -2.26
N ARG A 65 -14.58 3.14 -3.00
CA ARG A 65 -15.51 2.02 -3.10
C ARG A 65 -15.48 1.51 -4.52
N ILE A 66 -15.23 0.22 -4.68
CA ILE A 66 -15.13 -0.47 -5.97
C ILE A 66 -16.24 -1.52 -6.00
N TYR A 67 -17.05 -1.52 -7.05
CA TYR A 67 -18.29 -2.29 -7.13
C TYR A 67 -18.28 -3.32 -8.26
N GLY A 68 -19.15 -4.32 -8.10
CA GLY A 68 -19.49 -5.27 -9.14
C GLY A 68 -18.69 -6.55 -9.03
N LYS A 69 -19.40 -7.68 -9.16
CA LYS A 69 -18.83 -9.02 -9.00
C LYS A 69 -17.59 -9.23 -9.87
N GLU A 70 -17.71 -8.93 -11.17
CA GLU A 70 -16.62 -9.14 -12.13
C GLU A 70 -15.37 -8.33 -11.80
N SER A 71 -15.53 -7.04 -11.44
CA SER A 71 -14.43 -6.17 -11.03
C SER A 71 -13.73 -6.71 -9.78
N VAL A 72 -14.51 -7.09 -8.77
CA VAL A 72 -14.00 -7.61 -7.50
C VAL A 72 -13.31 -8.96 -7.71
N ASP A 73 -13.93 -9.89 -8.45
CA ASP A 73 -13.33 -11.19 -8.79
C ASP A 73 -12.00 -10.98 -9.55
N ARG A 74 -11.96 -10.07 -10.52
CA ARG A 74 -10.73 -9.74 -11.25
C ARG A 74 -9.62 -9.22 -10.34
N ILE A 75 -9.94 -8.33 -9.40
CA ILE A 75 -8.98 -7.81 -8.43
C ILE A 75 -8.47 -8.94 -7.53
N LEU A 76 -9.37 -9.72 -6.92
CA LEU A 76 -9.02 -10.77 -5.97
C LEU A 76 -8.21 -11.91 -6.62
N ASN A 77 -8.49 -12.24 -7.88
CA ASN A 77 -7.79 -13.29 -8.62
C ASN A 77 -6.48 -12.84 -9.26
N SER A 78 -6.11 -11.55 -9.20
CA SER A 78 -4.83 -11.07 -9.72
C SER A 78 -3.64 -11.68 -8.96
N SER A 79 -2.59 -12.10 -9.67
CA SER A 79 -1.33 -12.56 -9.06
C SER A 79 -0.61 -11.39 -8.42
N LEU A 80 -0.08 -11.52 -7.20
CA LEU A 80 0.55 -10.39 -6.51
C LEU A 80 2.08 -10.46 -6.61
N ALA A 81 2.68 -9.55 -7.36
CA ALA A 81 4.14 -9.42 -7.43
C ALA A 81 4.73 -8.81 -6.13
N PRO A 82 5.94 -9.21 -5.71
CA PRO A 82 6.59 -8.71 -4.49
C PRO A 82 6.67 -7.18 -4.43
N GLU A 83 7.09 -6.52 -5.50
CA GLU A 83 7.25 -5.07 -5.58
C GLU A 83 5.92 -4.32 -5.44
N VAL A 84 4.81 -4.93 -5.87
CA VAL A 84 3.47 -4.36 -5.74
C VAL A 84 2.96 -4.48 -4.31
N LEU A 85 3.21 -5.61 -3.64
CA LEU A 85 2.90 -5.78 -2.22
C LEU A 85 3.66 -4.73 -1.39
N ILE A 86 4.95 -4.54 -1.64
CA ILE A 86 5.76 -3.56 -0.92
C ILE A 86 5.30 -2.13 -1.22
N ALA A 87 4.95 -1.80 -2.47
CA ALA A 87 4.39 -0.49 -2.81
C ALA A 87 3.14 -0.19 -2.00
N ALA A 88 2.16 -1.10 -1.99
CA ALA A 88 0.93 -0.94 -1.24
C ALA A 88 1.17 -0.90 0.28
N ALA A 89 2.08 -1.71 0.81
CA ALA A 89 2.44 -1.69 2.22
C ALA A 89 3.06 -0.35 2.64
N ILE A 90 3.91 0.23 1.78
CA ILE A 90 4.46 1.58 2.02
C ILE A 90 3.36 2.62 1.89
N ASP A 91 2.49 2.55 0.89
CA ASP A 91 1.43 3.54 0.67
C ASP A 91 0.33 3.55 1.74
N ALA A 92 0.03 2.39 2.35
CA ALA A 92 -0.88 2.28 3.48
C ALA A 92 -0.16 2.60 4.80
N GLU A 93 0.74 1.70 5.21
CA GLU A 93 1.28 1.64 6.58
C GLU A 93 2.68 2.27 6.71
N GLY A 94 3.24 2.72 5.58
CA GLY A 94 4.60 3.22 5.51
C GLY A 94 4.79 4.60 6.10
N ASN A 95 5.88 4.76 6.85
CA ASN A 95 6.41 6.04 7.31
C ASN A 95 7.79 6.26 6.68
N VAL A 96 7.82 7.15 5.69
CA VAL A 96 9.02 7.50 4.91
C VAL A 96 9.52 8.86 5.37
N LYS A 97 10.67 8.91 6.05
CA LYS A 97 11.22 10.14 6.63
C LYS A 97 12.75 10.14 6.71
N LYS A 98 13.33 11.34 6.74
CA LYS A 98 14.69 11.60 7.19
C LYS A 98 14.66 12.57 8.37
N TYR A 99 15.24 12.15 9.49
CA TYR A 99 15.42 13.03 10.66
C TYR A 99 16.82 13.64 10.65
N ARG A 100 16.99 14.77 11.35
CA ARG A 100 18.31 15.40 11.53
C ARG A 100 19.29 14.39 12.14
N ASN A 101 20.47 14.27 11.53
CA ASN A 101 21.54 13.33 11.93
C ASN A 101 21.15 11.84 11.93
N GLN A 102 20.07 11.45 11.25
CA GLN A 102 19.69 10.04 11.08
C GLN A 102 19.69 9.65 9.61
N PRO A 103 19.93 8.36 9.30
CA PRO A 103 19.78 7.88 7.93
C PRO A 103 18.32 8.03 7.47
N PHE A 104 18.14 8.18 6.16
CA PHE A 104 16.83 8.07 5.53
C PHE A 104 16.26 6.68 5.81
N ARG A 105 14.97 6.60 6.14
CA ARG A 105 14.31 5.33 6.48
C ARG A 105 12.91 5.25 5.85
N THR A 106 12.62 4.06 5.34
CA THR A 106 11.26 3.60 5.06
C THR A 106 10.90 2.58 6.13
N ARG A 107 9.85 2.86 6.91
CA ARG A 107 9.36 1.99 7.99
C ARG A 107 7.97 1.52 7.65
N ILE A 108 7.69 0.23 7.79
CA ILE A 108 6.35 -0.33 7.61
C ILE A 108 5.97 -1.00 8.93
N VAL A 109 4.84 -0.59 9.53
CA VAL A 109 4.37 -1.16 10.80
C VAL A 109 3.08 -1.91 10.53
N VAL A 110 3.10 -3.22 10.74
CA VAL A 110 1.95 -4.09 10.45
C VAL A 110 1.70 -5.07 11.57
N LYS A 111 0.54 -5.73 11.55
CA LYS A 111 0.29 -6.92 12.37
C LYS A 111 1.24 -8.05 11.96
N SER A 112 1.57 -8.91 12.91
CA SER A 112 2.62 -9.93 12.76
C SER A 112 2.34 -10.97 11.66
N ASP A 113 1.08 -11.22 11.33
CA ASP A 113 0.66 -12.11 10.24
C ASP A 113 1.02 -11.55 8.85
N MET A 114 0.84 -10.25 8.64
CA MET A 114 1.20 -9.57 7.39
C MET A 114 2.71 -9.34 7.27
N ALA A 115 3.42 -9.23 8.40
CA ALA A 115 4.86 -8.99 8.44
C ALA A 115 5.65 -10.02 7.64
N ARG A 116 5.32 -11.32 7.77
CA ARG A 116 6.01 -12.39 7.05
C ARG A 116 5.95 -12.21 5.53
N ARG A 117 4.80 -11.79 4.98
CA ARG A 117 4.65 -11.56 3.54
C ARG A 117 5.53 -10.41 3.05
N ILE A 118 5.68 -9.36 3.85
CA ILE A 118 6.57 -8.24 3.56
C ILE A 118 8.03 -8.70 3.63
N GLU A 119 8.40 -9.52 4.62
CA GLU A 119 9.75 -10.09 4.73
C GLU A 119 10.12 -10.94 3.51
N ASP A 120 9.23 -11.85 3.09
CA ASP A 120 9.42 -12.69 1.91
C ASP A 120 9.57 -11.83 0.64
N ALA A 121 8.74 -10.80 0.49
CA ALA A 121 8.81 -9.90 -0.65
C ALA A 121 10.09 -9.04 -0.67
N LEU A 122 10.53 -8.50 0.46
CA LEU A 122 11.81 -7.77 0.55
C LEU A 122 13.00 -8.69 0.27
N THR A 123 12.95 -9.93 0.73
CA THR A 123 13.97 -10.94 0.47
C THR A 123 14.04 -11.28 -1.02
N ALA A 124 12.89 -11.50 -1.67
CA ALA A 124 12.80 -11.74 -3.11
C ALA A 124 13.37 -10.57 -3.94
N LEU A 125 13.20 -9.34 -3.45
CA LEU A 125 13.76 -8.13 -4.07
C LEU A 125 15.21 -7.83 -3.67
N SER A 126 15.84 -8.69 -2.86
CA SER A 126 17.19 -8.50 -2.33
C SER A 126 17.37 -7.16 -1.59
N ILE A 127 16.33 -6.70 -0.88
CA ILE A 127 16.36 -5.47 -0.08
C ILE A 127 16.64 -5.82 1.37
N ARG A 128 17.71 -5.24 1.92
CA ARG A 128 18.06 -5.41 3.34
C ARG A 128 17.16 -4.58 4.23
N TYR A 129 16.72 -5.18 5.34
CA TYR A 129 15.87 -4.53 6.33
C TYR A 129 16.23 -4.99 7.75
N VAL A 130 15.74 -4.24 8.74
CA VAL A 130 15.76 -4.62 10.15
C VAL A 130 14.34 -4.85 10.61
N LYS A 131 14.13 -5.92 11.38
CA LYS A 131 12.84 -6.26 12.01
C LYS A 131 12.87 -5.92 13.49
N ILE A 132 11.83 -5.24 13.97
CA ILE A 132 11.63 -4.89 15.38
C ILE A 132 10.22 -5.30 15.81
N THR A 133 10.13 -6.16 16.81
CA THR A 133 8.85 -6.57 17.39
C THR A 133 8.34 -5.47 18.33
N ARG A 134 7.04 -5.14 18.25
CA ARG A 134 6.39 -4.07 19.03
C ARG A 134 5.17 -4.59 19.77
N LYS A 135 4.80 -3.91 20.87
CA LYS A 135 3.59 -4.14 21.68
C LYS A 135 3.37 -5.63 22.01
N GLY A 136 4.36 -6.26 22.65
CA GLY A 136 4.27 -7.64 23.11
C GLY A 136 4.13 -8.70 22.01
N GLY A 137 4.58 -8.41 20.78
CA GLY A 137 4.50 -9.37 19.66
C GLY A 137 3.33 -9.17 18.70
N ARG A 138 2.43 -8.21 18.97
CA ARG A 138 1.24 -7.98 18.14
C ARG A 138 1.54 -7.25 16.83
N TYR A 139 2.57 -6.41 16.83
CA TYR A 139 2.97 -5.63 15.66
C TYR A 139 4.45 -5.85 15.36
N THR A 140 4.78 -5.79 14.09
CA THR A 140 6.16 -5.85 13.61
C THR A 140 6.45 -4.59 12.81
N GLU A 141 7.57 -3.96 13.14
CA GLU A 141 8.14 -2.83 12.40
C GLU A 141 9.27 -3.35 11.52
N ILE A 142 9.15 -3.12 10.22
CA ILE A 142 10.15 -3.48 9.19
C ILE A 142 10.78 -2.18 8.71
N VAL A 143 12.10 -2.07 8.81
CA VAL A 143 12.84 -0.82 8.55
C VAL A 143 13.90 -1.03 7.47
N VAL A 144 13.74 -0.36 6.33
CA VAL A 144 14.79 -0.21 5.32
C VAL A 144 15.55 1.09 5.61
N SER A 145 16.83 0.98 5.98
CA SER A 145 17.63 2.10 6.47
C SER A 145 18.80 2.41 5.55
N GLY A 146 19.08 3.70 5.37
CA GLY A 146 20.19 4.19 4.57
C GLY A 146 19.77 4.59 3.15
N LYS A 147 20.49 5.56 2.57
CA LYS A 147 20.15 6.12 1.26
C LYS A 147 20.25 5.06 0.16
N GLU A 148 21.36 4.31 0.12
CA GLU A 148 21.61 3.30 -0.91
C GLU A 148 20.54 2.22 -0.95
N GLU A 149 20.19 1.67 0.21
CA GLU A 149 19.21 0.58 0.30
C GLU A 149 17.80 1.06 -0.07
N ASN A 150 17.44 2.29 0.33
CA ASN A 150 16.19 2.90 -0.11
C ASN A 150 16.22 3.23 -1.61
N GLN A 151 17.34 3.65 -2.18
CA GLN A 151 17.45 3.83 -3.64
C GLN A 151 17.25 2.51 -4.40
N LYS A 152 17.81 1.39 -3.90
CA LYS A 152 17.52 0.05 -4.47
C LYS A 152 16.03 -0.25 -4.40
N LEU A 153 15.41 -0.03 -3.23
CA LEU A 153 13.98 -0.26 -3.01
C LEU A 153 13.11 0.54 -4.01
N TYR A 154 13.27 1.87 -4.08
CA TYR A 154 12.41 2.72 -4.90
C TYR A 154 12.72 2.69 -6.41
N ARG A 155 13.82 2.05 -6.81
CA ARG A 155 14.05 1.73 -8.23
C ARG A 155 13.06 0.68 -8.74
N VAL A 156 12.75 -0.33 -7.91
CA VAL A 156 11.87 -1.45 -8.27
C VAL A 156 10.44 -1.28 -7.75
N VAL A 157 10.27 -0.64 -6.59
CA VAL A 157 8.96 -0.37 -5.98
C VAL A 157 8.42 0.99 -6.43
N LYS A 158 7.20 1.00 -6.98
CA LYS A 158 6.50 2.21 -7.45
C LYS A 158 5.34 2.56 -6.51
N ILE A 159 5.65 3.34 -5.48
CA ILE A 159 4.64 3.92 -4.58
C ILE A 159 3.82 5.00 -5.30
N ARG A 160 2.64 5.32 -4.76
CA ARG A 160 1.67 6.24 -5.35
C ARG A 160 1.18 7.32 -4.38
N HIS A 161 1.37 7.16 -3.07
CA HIS A 161 0.84 8.12 -2.12
C HIS A 161 1.61 9.47 -2.22
N PRO A 162 0.93 10.61 -2.51
CA PRO A 162 1.60 11.89 -2.83
C PRO A 162 2.59 12.37 -1.78
N GLN A 163 2.23 12.28 -0.50
CA GLN A 163 3.11 12.66 0.61
C GLN A 163 4.42 11.83 0.63
N LYS A 164 4.33 10.54 0.32
CA LYS A 164 5.48 9.62 0.37
C LYS A 164 6.37 9.85 -0.85
N LEU A 165 5.76 10.05 -2.02
CA LEU A 165 6.45 10.45 -3.25
C LEU A 165 7.25 11.74 -3.06
N GLN A 166 6.66 12.78 -2.45
CA GLN A 166 7.36 14.05 -2.19
C GLN A 166 8.62 13.84 -1.35
N VAL A 167 8.54 13.02 -0.29
CA VAL A 167 9.69 12.73 0.58
C VAL A 167 10.76 11.92 -0.16
N VAL A 168 10.35 10.91 -0.93
CA VAL A 168 11.27 10.08 -1.72
C VAL A 168 12.02 10.92 -2.76
N GLY A 169 11.29 11.71 -3.56
CA GLY A 169 11.89 12.57 -4.59
C GLY A 169 12.87 13.56 -4.00
N HIS A 170 12.52 14.19 -2.88
CA HIS A 170 13.38 15.18 -2.21
C HIS A 170 14.69 14.58 -1.68
N TYR A 171 14.67 13.36 -1.10
CA TYR A 171 15.85 12.81 -0.42
C TYR A 171 16.67 11.81 -1.23
N LEU A 172 16.07 11.17 -2.22
CA LEU A 172 16.72 10.11 -3.00
C LEU A 172 17.13 10.55 -4.40
N ASN A 173 16.68 11.73 -4.87
CA ASN A 173 16.91 12.25 -6.23
C ASN A 173 16.54 11.20 -7.30
N LEU A 174 15.34 10.64 -7.19
CA LEU A 174 14.76 9.65 -8.10
C LEU A 174 13.64 10.27 -8.94
#